data_AF-A0A8M1KLG4-F1
#
_entry.id   AF-A0A8M1KLG4-F1
#
_cell.length_a   1.000
_cell.length_b   1.000
_cell.length_c   1.000
_cell.angle_alpha   90.00
_cell.angle_beta   90.00
_cell.angle_gamma   90.00
#
_symmetry.space_group_name_H-M   'P 1'
#
loop_
_entity.id
_entity.type
_entity.pdbx_description
1 polymer ?
#
loop_
_entity_poly.entity_id
_entity_poly.type
_entity_poly.pdbx_seq_one_letter_code
_entity_poly.pdbx_strand_id
1 'polypeptide(L)'
;LFPNWTLPLWITTGLSAFFFCYLLVYDVTYAYVEDGKDLFYRIMIAVPNKVFPDVSLVMLALCYLPGALAAILQLHNGTKYRRFPDWLDRWLQCRKQLGLVALAFGLLHMIFTLIKPIRYSFMYSRDTGVIKQIKENVTKPFDNTEAWRIKTPLFHGHSGIPALFLLLGITSWPSVQQHTNWREFRFVQSKLGYLTLVLCTGHGLVYGWNKFLKPSRYHWCLPPSYVLSLVLPCVVLMLKLVLITPCIHHRITRIRNGWEKPGKNQGHHTTVSLGKATSL
;
A
#
# COMPACT_ATOMS: atom_id res chain seq x y z
N LEU A 1 23.02 7.50 -12.73
CA LEU A 1 23.03 6.18 -12.03
C LEU A 1 21.58 5.75 -11.76
N PHE A 2 21.18 4.51 -12.05
CA PHE A 2 19.85 3.92 -11.78
C PHE A 2 18.59 4.73 -12.23
N PRO A 3 18.37 4.94 -13.55
CA PRO A 3 17.28 5.78 -14.05
C PRO A 3 15.89 5.34 -13.58
N ASN A 4 15.62 4.03 -13.54
CA ASN A 4 14.32 3.47 -13.15
C ASN A 4 14.05 3.49 -11.62
N TRP A 5 15.06 3.86 -10.82
CA TRP A 5 14.93 3.95 -9.36
C TRP A 5 14.72 5.39 -8.86
N THR A 6 15.02 6.38 -9.69
CA THR A 6 14.93 7.80 -9.33
C THR A 6 13.54 8.16 -8.79
N LEU A 7 12.49 7.92 -9.57
CA LEU A 7 11.11 8.23 -9.18
C LEU A 7 10.65 7.44 -7.93
N PRO A 8 10.81 6.10 -7.85
CA PRO A 8 10.51 5.36 -6.64
C PRO A 8 11.21 5.88 -5.38
N LEU A 9 12.50 6.21 -5.48
CA LEU A 9 13.27 6.70 -4.34
C LEU A 9 12.82 8.10 -3.91
N TRP A 10 12.57 9.02 -4.85
CA TRP A 10 12.03 10.34 -4.54
C TRP A 10 10.68 10.26 -3.82
N ILE A 11 9.77 9.41 -4.32
CA ILE A 11 8.47 9.18 -3.67
C ILE A 11 8.67 8.62 -2.27
N THR A 12 9.55 7.64 -2.12
CA THR A 12 9.83 6.99 -0.83
C THR A 12 10.40 7.97 0.19
N THR A 13 11.38 8.77 -0.21
CA THR A 13 12.01 9.78 0.67
C THR A 13 10.99 10.85 1.07
N GLY A 14 10.22 11.37 0.11
CA GLY A 14 9.18 12.36 0.40
C GLY A 14 8.10 11.81 1.34
N LEU A 15 7.63 10.60 1.10
CA LEU A 15 6.61 9.96 1.92
C LEU A 15 7.13 9.62 3.32
N SER A 16 8.37 9.14 3.43
CA SER A 16 9.01 8.84 4.70
C SER A 16 9.22 10.11 5.52
N ALA A 17 9.71 11.19 4.89
CA ALA A 17 9.88 12.49 5.54
C ALA A 17 8.53 13.04 6.02
N PHE A 18 7.50 12.97 5.18
CA PHE A 18 6.14 13.40 5.53
C PHE A 18 5.61 12.66 6.77
N PHE A 19 5.56 11.32 6.75
CA PHE A 19 5.06 10.54 7.88
C PHE A 19 5.92 10.68 9.13
N PHE A 20 7.24 10.82 8.97
CA PHE A 20 8.15 11.02 10.09
C PHE A 20 7.88 12.37 10.77
N CYS A 21 7.86 13.48 10.02
CA CYS A 21 7.53 14.80 10.55
C CYS A 21 6.12 14.82 11.15
N TYR A 22 5.15 14.20 10.49
CA TYR A 22 3.79 14.07 11.00
C TYR A 22 3.75 13.40 12.38
N LEU A 23 4.46 12.27 12.53
CA LEU A 23 4.51 11.53 13.79
C LEU A 23 5.34 12.23 14.86
N LEU A 24 6.37 13.00 14.49
CA LEU A 24 7.07 13.86 15.44
C LEU A 24 6.10 14.86 16.07
N VAL A 25 5.31 15.55 15.26
CA VAL A 25 4.31 16.50 15.74
C VAL A 25 3.23 15.78 16.56
N TYR A 26 2.69 14.68 16.03
CA TYR A 26 1.53 13.98 16.60
C TYR A 26 1.85 13.20 17.90
N ASP A 27 3.00 12.51 17.99
CA ASP A 27 3.34 11.67 19.15
C ASP A 27 4.31 12.36 20.13
N VAL A 28 5.26 13.17 19.64
CA VAL A 28 6.34 13.72 20.47
C VAL A 28 6.03 15.14 20.89
N THR A 29 5.78 16.04 19.94
CA THR A 29 5.48 17.45 20.23
C THR A 29 4.19 17.60 21.01
N TYR A 30 3.12 16.90 20.62
CA TYR A 30 1.87 16.90 21.38
C TYR A 30 2.06 16.47 22.84
N ALA A 31 2.79 15.37 23.08
CA ALA A 31 3.03 14.86 24.42
C ALA A 31 3.95 15.76 25.26
N TYR A 32 4.84 16.51 24.60
CA TYR A 32 5.68 17.49 25.28
C TYR A 32 4.87 18.73 25.69
N VAL A 33 4.04 19.26 24.78
CA VAL A 33 3.29 20.51 24.98
C VAL A 33 2.08 20.33 25.90
N GLU A 34 1.25 19.31 25.66
CA GLU A 34 -0.03 19.14 26.39
C GLU A 34 0.16 18.31 27.67
N ASP A 35 0.99 17.27 27.60
CA ASP A 35 1.16 16.29 28.68
C ASP A 35 2.39 16.59 29.56
N GLY A 36 3.28 17.51 29.14
CA GLY A 36 4.54 17.81 29.83
C GLY A 36 5.54 16.65 29.89
N LYS A 37 5.38 15.62 29.03
CA LYS A 37 6.17 14.39 29.07
C LYS A 37 7.30 14.44 28.04
N ASP A 38 8.52 14.19 28.49
CA ASP A 38 9.63 13.92 27.59
C ASP A 38 9.52 12.49 27.01
N LEU A 39 9.17 12.43 25.72
CA LEU A 39 9.09 11.20 24.94
C LEU A 39 10.06 11.19 23.75
N PHE A 40 11.13 11.99 23.75
CA PHE A 40 12.07 12.09 22.64
C PHE A 40 12.76 10.75 22.31
N TYR A 41 12.94 9.85 23.29
CA TYR A 41 13.46 8.50 23.07
C TYR A 41 12.63 7.67 22.07
N ARG A 42 11.35 8.02 21.85
CA ARG A 42 10.47 7.33 20.90
C ARG A 42 10.90 7.50 19.45
N ILE A 43 11.65 8.58 19.15
CA ILE A 43 12.12 8.91 17.79
C ILE A 43 13.01 7.79 17.22
N MET A 44 13.77 7.10 18.06
CA MET A 44 14.75 6.11 17.59
C MET A 44 14.13 4.82 17.04
N ILE A 45 13.05 4.34 17.66
CA ILE A 45 12.48 3.02 17.31
C ILE A 45 10.95 3.06 17.21
N ALA A 46 10.25 3.76 18.10
CA ALA A 46 8.79 3.74 18.10
C ALA A 46 8.18 4.53 16.93
N VAL A 47 8.75 5.70 16.60
CA VAL A 47 8.31 6.51 15.46
C VAL A 47 8.62 5.80 14.13
N PRO A 48 9.85 5.32 13.85
CA PRO A 48 10.14 4.53 12.65
C PRO A 48 9.26 3.29 12.50
N ASN A 49 8.95 2.57 13.60
CA ASN A 49 8.07 1.41 13.52
C ASN A 49 6.60 1.75 13.16
N LYS A 50 6.20 3.02 13.24
CA LYS A 50 4.92 3.50 12.69
C LYS A 50 5.08 3.99 11.24
N VAL A 51 6.18 4.67 10.91
CA VAL A 51 6.47 5.16 9.55
C VAL A 51 6.62 4.00 8.56
N PHE A 52 7.37 2.95 8.93
CA PHE A 52 7.68 1.86 8.01
C PHE A 52 6.47 1.13 7.44
N PRO A 53 5.50 0.67 8.25
CA PRO A 53 4.30 0.04 7.70
C PRO A 53 3.45 1.03 6.88
N ASP A 54 3.36 2.29 7.28
CA ASP A 54 2.60 3.32 6.56
C ASP A 54 3.19 3.56 5.15
N VAL A 55 4.51 3.73 5.05
CA VAL A 55 5.22 3.88 3.78
C VAL A 55 5.13 2.61 2.93
N SER A 56 5.35 1.43 3.53
CA SER A 56 5.26 0.14 2.84
C SER A 56 3.89 -0.06 2.19
N LEU A 57 2.81 0.21 2.93
CA LEU A 57 1.44 0.02 2.48
C LEU A 57 1.07 0.97 1.34
N VAL A 58 1.43 2.25 1.44
CA VAL A 58 1.20 3.26 0.39
C VAL A 58 2.00 2.93 -0.86
N MET A 59 3.27 2.53 -0.73
CA MET A 59 4.10 2.12 -1.86
C MET A 59 3.55 0.88 -2.57
N LEU A 60 3.05 -0.10 -1.80
CA LEU A 60 2.36 -1.26 -2.36
C LEU A 60 1.10 -0.85 -3.14
N ALA A 61 0.30 0.07 -2.60
CA ALA A 61 -0.88 0.60 -3.29
C ALA A 61 -0.49 1.33 -4.60
N LEU A 62 0.56 2.16 -4.58
CA LEU A 62 1.10 2.84 -5.76
C LEU A 62 1.65 1.88 -6.83
N CYS A 63 2.04 0.66 -6.47
CA CYS A 63 2.41 -0.38 -7.42
C CYS A 63 1.20 -0.86 -8.24
N TYR A 64 0.03 -1.01 -7.61
CA TYR A 64 -1.18 -1.55 -8.24
C TYR A 64 -2.12 -0.49 -8.85
N LEU A 65 -2.07 0.74 -8.36
CA LEU A 65 -2.87 1.87 -8.85
C LEU A 65 -2.72 2.15 -10.37
N PRO A 66 -1.52 2.25 -10.97
CA PRO A 66 -1.40 2.55 -12.39
C PRO A 66 -2.01 1.45 -13.28
N GLY A 67 -2.04 0.20 -12.80
CA GLY A 67 -2.72 -0.89 -13.50
C GLY A 67 -4.24 -0.72 -13.53
N ALA A 68 -4.83 -0.17 -12.47
CA ALA A 68 -6.26 0.17 -12.43
C ALA A 68 -6.56 1.37 -13.33
N LEU A 69 -5.75 2.43 -13.25
CA LEU A 69 -5.88 3.62 -14.11
C LEU A 69 -5.74 3.29 -15.59
N ALA A 70 -4.78 2.44 -15.96
CA ALA A 70 -4.62 1.97 -17.33
C ALA A 70 -5.86 1.24 -17.85
N ALA A 71 -6.51 0.43 -17.01
CA ALA A 71 -7.75 -0.25 -17.37
C ALA A 71 -8.93 0.71 -17.57
N ILE A 72 -9.04 1.75 -16.73
CA ILE A 72 -10.06 2.81 -16.87
C ILE A 72 -9.81 3.60 -18.15
N LEU A 73 -8.55 3.93 -18.46
CA LEU A 73 -8.20 4.68 -19.67
C LEU A 73 -8.43 3.85 -20.94
N GLN A 74 -8.15 2.54 -20.90
CA GLN A 74 -8.52 1.60 -21.96
C GLN A 74 -10.04 1.58 -22.18
N LEU A 75 -10.83 1.57 -21.10
CA LEU A 75 -12.29 1.58 -21.18
C LEU A 75 -12.83 2.90 -21.74
N HIS A 76 -12.26 4.03 -21.32
CA HIS A 76 -12.61 5.36 -21.79
C HIS A 76 -12.31 5.53 -23.28
N ASN A 77 -11.12 5.10 -23.71
CA ASN A 77 -10.71 5.18 -25.12
C ASN A 77 -11.46 4.19 -25.99
N GLY A 78 -11.85 3.04 -25.45
CA GLY A 78 -12.55 1.99 -26.18
C GLY A 78 -11.66 1.26 -27.20
N THR A 79 -10.34 1.35 -27.04
CA THR A 79 -9.33 0.66 -27.86
C THR A 79 -8.06 0.44 -27.02
N LYS A 80 -7.28 -0.58 -27.37
CA LYS A 80 -5.95 -0.84 -26.77
C LYS A 80 -4.79 -0.18 -27.53
N TYR A 81 -5.03 0.28 -28.76
CA TYR A 81 -3.97 0.76 -29.66
C TYR A 81 -3.56 2.21 -29.39
N ARG A 82 -4.35 2.96 -28.60
CA ARG A 82 -3.98 4.30 -28.17
C ARG A 82 -2.90 4.22 -27.09
N ARG A 83 -1.75 4.85 -27.36
CA ARG A 83 -0.63 4.96 -26.42
C ARG A 83 -1.07 5.63 -25.11
N PHE A 84 -0.55 5.13 -23.98
CA PHE A 84 -0.75 5.77 -22.68
C PHE A 84 -0.03 7.13 -22.62
N PRO A 85 -0.53 8.09 -21.84
CA PRO A 85 0.22 9.30 -21.52
C PRO A 85 1.60 8.95 -20.94
N ASP A 86 2.64 9.71 -21.29
CA ASP A 86 4.02 9.36 -20.93
C ASP A 86 4.25 9.25 -19.42
N TRP A 87 3.51 10.01 -18.60
CA TRP A 87 3.59 9.91 -17.13
C TRP A 87 3.11 8.54 -16.62
N LEU A 88 2.05 7.99 -17.22
CA LEU A 88 1.48 6.70 -16.82
C LEU A 88 2.36 5.55 -17.31
N ASP A 89 2.93 5.67 -18.51
CA ASP A 89 3.87 4.69 -19.04
C ASP A 89 5.14 4.60 -18.18
N ARG A 90 5.76 5.74 -17.84
CA ARG A 90 6.89 5.80 -16.91
C ARG A 90 6.55 5.17 -15.55
N TRP A 91 5.35 5.43 -15.02
CA TRP A 91 4.91 4.85 -13.75
C TRP A 91 4.71 3.32 -13.85
N LEU A 92 4.09 2.82 -14.94
CA LEU A 92 3.91 1.39 -15.19
C LEU A 92 5.23 0.62 -15.26
N GLN A 93 6.28 1.25 -15.78
CA GLN A 93 7.64 0.69 -15.87
C GLN A 93 8.34 0.63 -14.50
N CYS A 94 8.03 1.54 -13.59
CA CYS A 94 8.65 1.61 -12.26
C CYS A 94 7.97 0.72 -11.19
N ARG A 95 6.92 -0.04 -11.55
CA ARG A 95 6.14 -0.86 -10.59
C ARG A 95 6.99 -1.87 -9.84
N LYS A 96 7.96 -2.50 -10.51
CA LYS A 96 8.87 -3.47 -9.89
C LYS A 96 9.64 -2.82 -8.74
N GLN A 97 10.17 -1.64 -8.97
CA GLN A 97 10.95 -0.88 -8.00
C GLN A 97 10.08 -0.43 -6.83
N LEU A 98 8.86 0.07 -7.10
CA LEU A 98 7.90 0.42 -6.04
C LEU A 98 7.57 -0.78 -5.15
N GLY A 99 7.31 -1.95 -5.75
CA GLY A 99 7.05 -3.19 -5.01
C GLY A 99 8.24 -3.67 -4.16
N LEU A 100 9.46 -3.57 -4.68
CA LEU A 100 10.68 -3.93 -3.94
C LEU A 100 10.94 -2.99 -2.76
N VAL A 101 10.71 -1.69 -2.93
CA VAL A 101 10.83 -0.74 -1.82
C VAL A 101 9.74 -0.99 -0.77
N ALA A 102 8.50 -1.25 -1.19
CA ALA A 102 7.43 -1.64 -0.28
C ALA A 102 7.83 -2.87 0.56
N LEU A 103 8.46 -3.87 -0.07
CA LEU A 103 8.98 -5.06 0.61
C LEU A 103 10.07 -4.71 1.64
N ALA A 104 11.04 -3.87 1.28
CA ALA A 104 12.10 -3.47 2.20
C ALA A 104 11.54 -2.81 3.48
N PHE A 105 10.60 -1.87 3.33
CA PHE A 105 9.94 -1.23 4.47
C PHE A 105 9.06 -2.21 5.26
N GLY A 106 8.40 -3.15 4.59
CA GLY A 106 7.64 -4.21 5.25
C GLY A 106 8.52 -5.13 6.11
N LEU A 107 9.72 -5.48 5.63
CA LEU A 107 10.71 -6.24 6.39
C LEU A 107 11.26 -5.46 7.59
N LEU A 108 11.55 -4.17 7.41
CA LEU A 108 11.96 -3.30 8.52
C LEU A 108 10.88 -3.21 9.60
N HIS A 109 9.61 -3.04 9.21
CA HIS A 109 8.48 -3.06 10.14
C HIS A 109 8.39 -4.38 10.92
N MET A 110 8.60 -5.52 10.25
CA MET A 110 8.61 -6.83 10.89
C MET A 110 9.72 -6.91 11.95
N ILE A 111 10.95 -6.56 11.59
CA ILE A 111 12.11 -6.58 12.51
C ILE A 111 11.86 -5.68 13.73
N PHE A 112 11.40 -4.45 13.50
CA PHE A 112 11.16 -3.49 14.59
C PHE A 112 10.00 -3.92 15.50
N THR A 113 9.01 -4.62 14.96
CA THR A 113 7.91 -5.17 15.74
C THR A 113 8.35 -6.38 16.57
N LEU A 114 9.22 -7.24 16.05
CA LEU A 114 9.79 -8.38 16.77
C LEU A 114 10.69 -7.98 17.94
N ILE A 115 11.40 -6.86 17.83
CA ILE A 115 12.28 -6.34 18.90
C ILE A 115 11.48 -5.64 20.01
N LYS A 116 10.23 -5.25 19.75
CA LYS A 116 9.37 -4.52 20.70
C LYS A 116 9.35 -5.06 22.15
N PRO A 117 9.16 -6.37 22.42
CA PRO A 117 9.12 -6.90 23.78
C PRO A 117 10.43 -6.77 24.56
N ILE A 118 11.58 -6.68 23.88
CA ILE A 118 12.92 -6.58 24.49
C ILE A 118 13.24 -5.13 24.89
N ARG A 119 12.46 -4.16 24.41
CA ARG A 119 12.72 -2.73 24.66
C ARG A 119 12.46 -2.38 26.12
N TYR A 120 13.40 -1.68 26.74
CA TYR A 120 13.28 -1.14 28.09
C TYR A 120 11.95 -0.42 28.33
N SER A 121 11.54 0.48 27.43
CA SER A 121 10.28 1.23 27.57
C SER A 121 9.04 0.32 27.65
N PHE A 122 9.05 -0.82 26.95
CA PHE A 122 7.96 -1.77 26.98
C PHE A 122 7.97 -2.59 28.27
N MET A 123 9.14 -3.10 28.67
CA MET A 123 9.33 -3.83 29.92
C MET A 123 8.93 -2.95 31.12
N TYR A 124 9.46 -1.73 31.19
CA TYR A 124 9.14 -0.75 32.22
C TYR A 124 7.64 -0.46 32.29
N SER A 125 6.97 -0.22 31.14
CA SER A 125 5.53 0.03 31.10
C SER A 125 4.70 -1.19 31.53
N ARG A 126 5.16 -2.41 31.24
CA ARG A 126 4.51 -3.65 31.67
C ARG A 126 4.64 -3.80 33.19
N ASP A 127 5.86 -3.67 33.71
CA ASP A 127 6.17 -3.92 35.11
C ASP A 127 5.50 -2.87 36.01
N THR A 128 5.55 -1.58 35.63
CA THR A 128 4.79 -0.51 36.32
C THR A 128 3.28 -0.73 36.27
N GLY A 129 2.76 -1.30 35.17
CA GLY A 129 1.34 -1.67 35.05
C GLY A 129 0.92 -2.80 35.98
N VAL A 130 1.83 -3.74 36.30
CA VAL A 130 1.62 -4.79 37.30
C VAL A 130 1.71 -4.21 38.70
N ILE A 131 2.75 -3.43 39.01
CA ILE A 131 2.93 -2.77 40.31
C ILE A 131 1.72 -1.89 40.66
N LYS A 132 1.18 -1.15 39.69
CA LYS A 132 -0.02 -0.33 39.88
C LYS A 132 -1.24 -1.16 40.29
N GLN A 133 -1.48 -2.29 39.63
CA GLN A 133 -2.59 -3.20 39.96
C GLN A 133 -2.46 -3.77 41.38
N ILE A 134 -1.22 -4.11 41.79
CA ILE A 134 -0.93 -4.57 43.16
C ILE A 134 -1.21 -3.44 44.16
N LYS A 135 -0.73 -2.22 43.89
CA LYS A 135 -0.92 -1.05 44.77
C LYS A 135 -2.40 -0.67 44.95
N GLU A 136 -3.18 -0.78 43.89
CA GLU A 136 -4.62 -0.47 43.91
C GLU A 136 -5.47 -1.65 44.41
N ASN A 137 -4.86 -2.82 44.65
CA ASN A 137 -5.54 -4.08 44.98
C ASN A 137 -6.65 -4.45 43.97
N VAL A 138 -6.38 -4.23 42.68
CA VAL A 138 -7.30 -4.50 41.58
C VAL A 138 -6.68 -5.49 40.60
N THR A 139 -7.40 -6.56 40.29
CA THR A 139 -7.07 -7.49 39.20
C THR A 139 -7.88 -7.16 37.95
N LYS A 140 -7.19 -6.83 36.85
CA LYS A 140 -7.87 -6.63 35.57
C LYS A 140 -8.30 -7.99 34.99
N PRO A 141 -9.59 -8.21 34.69
CA PRO A 141 -10.03 -9.44 34.06
C PRO A 141 -9.46 -9.56 32.64
N PHE A 142 -9.34 -10.80 32.16
CA PHE A 142 -8.90 -11.06 30.80
C PHE A 142 -9.92 -10.55 29.78
N ASP A 143 -9.52 -9.59 28.97
CA ASP A 143 -10.35 -9.05 27.90
C ASP A 143 -10.30 -9.96 26.67
N ASN A 144 -11.34 -10.79 26.52
CA ASN A 144 -11.51 -11.67 25.37
C ASN A 144 -11.53 -10.90 24.04
N THR A 145 -12.11 -9.70 24.00
CA THR A 145 -12.20 -8.89 22.78
C THR A 145 -10.82 -8.39 22.35
N GLU A 146 -10.02 -7.91 23.30
CA GLU A 146 -8.62 -7.51 23.05
C GLU A 146 -7.76 -8.71 22.62
N ALA A 147 -7.98 -9.87 23.25
CA ALA A 147 -7.29 -11.11 22.91
C ALA A 147 -7.62 -11.57 21.48
N TRP A 148 -8.89 -11.58 21.08
CA TRP A 148 -9.29 -11.87 19.70
C TRP A 148 -8.63 -10.90 18.74
N ARG A 149 -8.66 -9.60 19.02
CA ARG A 149 -8.02 -8.59 18.15
C ARG A 149 -6.52 -8.85 17.96
N ILE A 150 -5.79 -9.17 19.03
CA ILE A 150 -4.33 -9.39 18.97
C ILE A 150 -3.97 -10.76 18.38
N LYS A 151 -4.81 -11.78 18.60
CA LYS A 151 -4.58 -13.16 18.14
C LYS A 151 -5.16 -13.44 16.75
N THR A 152 -5.97 -12.54 16.20
CA THR A 152 -6.49 -12.70 14.84
C THR A 152 -5.32 -12.89 13.86
N PRO A 153 -5.34 -13.88 12.96
CA PRO A 153 -4.25 -14.14 12.01
C PRO A 153 -3.83 -12.90 11.20
N LEU A 154 -4.78 -12.01 10.93
CA LEU A 154 -4.54 -10.72 10.27
C LEU A 154 -3.71 -9.75 11.12
N PHE A 155 -3.92 -9.70 12.44
CA PHE A 155 -3.15 -8.82 13.34
C PHE A 155 -1.82 -9.44 13.75
N HIS A 156 -1.82 -10.74 14.07
CA HIS A 156 -0.62 -11.44 14.55
C HIS A 156 0.41 -11.73 13.44
N GLY A 157 0.03 -11.59 12.16
CA GLY A 157 0.96 -11.63 11.03
C GLY A 157 1.78 -12.91 10.92
N HIS A 158 1.34 -14.01 11.54
CA HIS A 158 2.24 -15.13 11.87
C HIS A 158 2.51 -16.14 10.73
N SER A 159 2.04 -15.93 9.50
CA SER A 159 2.59 -16.73 8.38
C SER A 159 2.32 -16.14 6.99
N GLY A 160 1.10 -15.69 6.71
CA GLY A 160 0.71 -15.40 5.32
C GLY A 160 1.32 -14.12 4.73
N ILE A 161 1.24 -12.98 5.43
CA ILE A 161 1.59 -11.67 4.85
C ILE A 161 3.09 -11.57 4.53
N PRO A 162 4.02 -11.88 5.47
CA PRO A 162 5.45 -11.82 5.17
C PRO A 162 5.84 -12.83 4.09
N ALA A 163 5.29 -14.05 4.12
CA ALA A 163 5.56 -15.07 3.11
C ALA A 163 5.11 -14.63 1.71
N LEU A 164 3.92 -14.02 1.59
CA LEU A 164 3.43 -13.49 0.32
C LEU A 164 4.28 -12.31 -0.17
N PHE A 165 4.69 -11.40 0.72
CA PHE A 165 5.60 -10.29 0.37
C PHE A 165 6.96 -10.80 -0.11
N LEU A 166 7.53 -11.77 0.59
CA LEU A 166 8.79 -12.43 0.20
C LEU A 166 8.66 -13.17 -1.13
N LEU A 167 7.56 -13.89 -1.36
CA LEU A 167 7.29 -14.56 -2.63
C LEU A 167 7.22 -13.57 -3.81
N LEU A 168 6.58 -12.41 -3.62
CA LEU A 168 6.56 -11.33 -4.61
C LEU A 168 7.98 -10.77 -4.87
N GLY A 169 8.80 -10.66 -3.82
CA GLY A 169 10.20 -10.26 -3.92
C GLY A 169 11.06 -11.26 -4.70
N ILE A 170 10.99 -12.55 -4.35
CA ILE A 170 11.76 -13.63 -4.98
C ILE A 170 11.41 -13.74 -6.46
N THR A 171 10.13 -13.71 -6.80
CA THR A 171 9.68 -13.74 -8.20
C THR A 171 10.03 -12.49 -9.00
N SER A 172 10.49 -11.42 -8.35
CA SER A 172 11.01 -10.22 -9.02
C SER A 172 12.49 -10.36 -9.41
N TRP A 173 13.20 -11.40 -8.98
CA TRP A 173 14.60 -11.63 -9.35
C TRP A 173 14.69 -12.02 -10.84
N PRO A 174 15.59 -11.41 -11.64
CA PRO A 174 15.82 -11.81 -13.02
C PRO A 174 16.00 -13.32 -13.25
N SER A 175 16.74 -14.03 -12.39
CA SER A 175 16.96 -15.48 -12.49
C SER A 175 15.64 -16.26 -12.37
N VAL A 176 14.83 -15.98 -11.36
CA VAL A 176 13.53 -16.63 -11.15
C VAL A 176 12.57 -16.27 -12.28
N GLN A 177 12.54 -15.01 -12.71
CA GLN A 177 11.67 -14.53 -13.77
C GLN A 177 11.94 -15.24 -15.11
N GLN A 178 13.20 -15.55 -15.43
CA GLN A 178 13.59 -16.27 -16.65
C GLN A 178 13.13 -17.75 -16.66
N HIS A 179 12.93 -18.35 -15.48
CA HIS A 179 12.48 -19.74 -15.35
C HIS A 179 10.96 -19.89 -15.20
N THR A 180 10.21 -18.81 -15.07
CA THR A 180 8.75 -18.84 -14.90
C THR A 180 8.01 -18.55 -16.21
N ASN A 181 6.92 -19.26 -16.46
CA ASN A 181 6.04 -18.95 -17.58
C ASN A 181 5.29 -17.63 -17.32
N TRP A 182 4.92 -16.89 -18.37
CA TRP A 182 4.17 -15.63 -18.26
C TRP A 182 2.85 -15.78 -17.49
N ARG A 183 2.17 -16.93 -17.62
CA ARG A 183 0.93 -17.23 -16.88
C ARG A 183 1.19 -17.31 -15.37
N GLU A 184 2.26 -17.98 -14.96
CA GLU A 184 2.66 -18.15 -13.55
C GLU A 184 3.14 -16.81 -12.98
N PHE A 185 4.01 -16.11 -13.70
CA PHE A 185 4.48 -14.78 -13.31
C PHE A 185 3.30 -13.81 -13.10
N ARG A 186 2.34 -13.80 -14.03
CA ARG A 186 1.13 -12.98 -13.91
C ARG A 186 0.24 -13.42 -12.75
N PHE A 187 0.15 -14.71 -12.46
CA PHE A 187 -0.60 -15.20 -11.31
C PHE A 187 0.00 -14.68 -10.01
N VAL A 188 1.31 -14.81 -9.83
CA VAL A 188 2.00 -14.35 -8.61
C VAL A 188 1.92 -12.82 -8.50
N GLN A 189 2.43 -12.09 -9.49
CA GLN A 189 2.55 -10.63 -9.42
C GLN A 189 1.22 -9.89 -9.51
N SER A 190 0.16 -10.52 -10.01
CA SER A 190 -1.18 -9.91 -10.07
C SER A 190 -2.12 -10.47 -9.01
N LYS A 191 -2.41 -11.78 -9.00
CA LYS A 191 -3.42 -12.34 -8.10
C LYS A 191 -2.94 -12.35 -6.66
N LEU A 192 -1.77 -12.93 -6.40
CA LEU A 192 -1.16 -12.90 -5.06
C LEU A 192 -0.79 -11.47 -4.67
N GLY A 193 -0.36 -10.65 -5.63
CA GLY A 193 -0.13 -9.22 -5.43
C GLY A 193 -1.31 -8.44 -4.82
N TYR A 194 -2.50 -8.54 -5.43
CA TYR A 194 -3.71 -7.91 -4.88
C TYR A 194 -4.16 -8.58 -3.58
N LEU A 195 -3.98 -9.91 -3.42
CA LEU A 195 -4.26 -10.60 -2.15
C LEU A 195 -3.41 -10.02 -1.02
N THR A 196 -2.12 -9.80 -1.27
CA THR A 196 -1.21 -9.16 -0.33
C THR A 196 -1.69 -7.76 0.06
N LEU A 197 -2.12 -6.94 -0.91
CA LEU A 197 -2.66 -5.61 -0.63
C LEU A 197 -3.93 -5.68 0.25
N VAL A 198 -4.83 -6.63 -0.02
CA VAL A 198 -6.04 -6.86 0.80
C VAL A 198 -5.65 -7.25 2.22
N LEU A 199 -4.74 -8.20 2.39
CA LEU A 199 -4.32 -8.68 3.71
C LEU A 199 -3.59 -7.59 4.51
N CYS A 200 -2.73 -6.78 3.89
CA CYS A 200 -2.07 -5.66 4.55
C CYS A 200 -3.04 -4.54 4.93
N THR A 201 -4.00 -4.22 4.05
CA THR A 201 -5.06 -3.26 4.37
C THR A 201 -5.93 -3.77 5.51
N GLY A 202 -6.31 -5.05 5.47
CA GLY A 202 -7.05 -5.73 6.53
C GLY A 202 -6.29 -5.75 7.86
N HIS A 203 -4.98 -5.98 7.85
CA HIS A 203 -4.12 -5.87 9.02
C HIS A 203 -4.21 -4.47 9.66
N GLY A 204 -4.09 -3.40 8.85
CA GLY A 204 -4.25 -2.02 9.32
C GLY A 204 -5.65 -1.71 9.88
N LEU A 205 -6.70 -2.23 9.24
CA LEU A 205 -8.09 -2.06 9.70
C LEU A 205 -8.35 -2.79 11.02
N VAL A 206 -7.92 -4.04 11.16
CA VAL A 206 -8.04 -4.81 12.42
C VAL A 206 -7.18 -4.17 13.53
N TYR A 207 -6.02 -3.59 13.18
CA TYR A 207 -5.22 -2.81 14.12
C TYR A 207 -5.95 -1.56 14.63
N GLY A 208 -6.66 -0.89 13.72
CA GLY A 208 -7.51 0.27 14.01
C GLY A 208 -8.73 -0.08 14.85
N TRP A 209 -9.40 -1.22 14.60
CA TRP A 209 -10.62 -1.69 15.27
C TRP A 209 -11.56 -0.55 15.68
N ASN A 210 -11.72 -0.26 16.97
CA ASN A 210 -12.58 0.83 17.47
C ASN A 210 -11.81 2.12 17.77
N LYS A 211 -10.49 2.17 17.53
CA LYS A 211 -9.64 3.33 17.81
C LYS A 211 -9.94 4.50 16.88
N PHE A 212 -10.39 4.22 15.64
CA PHE A 212 -10.73 5.29 14.69
C PHE A 212 -11.99 6.06 15.11
N LEU A 213 -12.88 5.44 15.90
CA LEU A 213 -14.12 6.04 16.40
C LEU A 213 -13.92 6.85 17.68
N LYS A 214 -12.74 6.76 18.32
CA LYS A 214 -12.48 7.43 19.61
C LYS A 214 -11.99 8.86 19.36
N PRO A 215 -12.75 9.90 19.77
CA PRO A 215 -12.32 11.29 19.60
C PRO A 215 -10.99 11.59 20.31
N SER A 216 -10.72 10.91 21.44
CA SER A 216 -9.46 11.03 22.20
C SER A 216 -8.20 10.61 21.43
N ARG A 217 -8.34 10.04 20.23
CA ARG A 217 -7.22 9.67 19.36
C ARG A 217 -6.90 10.76 18.32
N TYR A 218 -7.68 11.83 18.26
CA TYR A 218 -7.46 12.95 17.34
C TYR A 218 -6.78 14.10 18.10
N HIS A 219 -5.45 14.03 18.20
CA HIS A 219 -4.65 15.08 18.82
C HIS A 219 -4.63 16.32 17.91
N TRP A 220 -5.03 17.49 18.41
CA TRP A 220 -5.17 18.72 17.60
C TRP A 220 -5.94 18.52 16.28
N CYS A 221 -7.02 17.73 16.33
CA CYS A 221 -7.84 17.35 15.16
C CYS A 221 -7.09 16.56 14.07
N LEU A 222 -5.84 16.16 14.30
CA LEU A 222 -5.05 15.33 13.39
C LEU A 222 -5.42 13.85 13.56
N PRO A 223 -5.73 13.12 12.49
CA PRO A 223 -6.01 11.70 12.58
C PRO A 223 -4.75 10.88 12.90
N PRO A 224 -4.85 9.67 13.46
CA PRO A 224 -3.71 8.77 13.57
C PRO A 224 -3.07 8.47 12.19
N SER A 225 -1.74 8.32 12.13
CA SER A 225 -1.02 8.10 10.85
C SER A 225 -1.54 6.93 10.03
N TYR A 226 -1.91 5.82 10.69
CA TYR A 226 -2.44 4.63 10.01
C TYR A 226 -3.76 4.90 9.26
N VAL A 227 -4.56 5.89 9.70
CA VAL A 227 -5.79 6.27 8.99
C VAL A 227 -5.44 6.94 7.67
N LEU A 228 -4.41 7.79 7.66
CA LEU A 228 -3.91 8.44 6.45
C LEU A 228 -3.32 7.42 5.46
N SER A 229 -2.53 6.46 5.96
CA SER A 229 -1.92 5.43 5.11
C SER A 229 -2.93 4.44 4.50
N LEU A 230 -4.09 4.24 5.15
CA LEU A 230 -5.17 3.37 4.65
C LEU A 230 -6.00 3.97 3.51
N VAL A 231 -5.99 5.30 3.32
CA VAL A 231 -6.83 5.96 2.30
C VAL A 231 -6.50 5.43 0.89
N LEU A 232 -5.23 5.46 0.51
CA LEU A 232 -4.81 5.07 -0.85
C LEU A 232 -5.04 3.58 -1.16
N PRO A 233 -4.65 2.62 -0.29
CA PRO A 233 -4.99 1.20 -0.47
C PRO A 233 -6.50 0.96 -0.61
N CYS A 234 -7.33 1.60 0.23
CA CYS A 234 -8.78 1.45 0.15
C CYS A 234 -9.31 1.94 -1.20
N VAL A 235 -8.85 3.09 -1.71
CA VAL A 235 -9.22 3.59 -3.04
C VAL A 235 -8.82 2.59 -4.13
N VAL A 236 -7.60 2.05 -4.08
CA VAL A 236 -7.11 1.05 -5.05
C VAL A 236 -7.96 -0.22 -5.03
N LEU A 237 -8.32 -0.71 -3.84
CA LEU A 237 -9.16 -1.89 -3.69
C LEU A 237 -10.59 -1.63 -4.20
N MET A 238 -11.17 -0.46 -3.93
CA MET A 238 -12.49 -0.09 -4.44
C MET A 238 -12.49 0.00 -5.97
N LEU A 239 -11.49 0.68 -6.56
CA LEU A 239 -11.30 0.71 -8.01
C LEU A 239 -11.17 -0.71 -8.58
N LYS A 240 -10.43 -1.58 -7.90
CA LYS A 240 -10.26 -2.96 -8.31
C LYS A 240 -11.57 -3.75 -8.28
N LEU A 241 -12.38 -3.59 -7.24
CA LEU A 241 -13.71 -4.22 -7.12
C LEU A 241 -14.62 -3.79 -8.27
N VAL A 242 -14.67 -2.49 -8.57
CA VAL A 242 -15.41 -1.97 -9.72
C VAL A 242 -14.93 -2.61 -11.03
N LEU A 243 -13.63 -2.70 -11.26
CA LEU A 243 -13.06 -3.29 -12.48
C LEU A 243 -13.23 -4.82 -12.60
N ILE A 244 -13.52 -5.51 -11.50
CA ILE A 244 -13.80 -6.96 -11.49
C ILE A 244 -15.27 -7.27 -11.79
N THR A 245 -16.17 -6.29 -11.62
CA THR A 245 -17.60 -6.49 -11.95
C THR A 245 -17.75 -7.05 -13.37
N PRO A 246 -18.61 -8.07 -13.57
CA PRO A 246 -18.62 -8.85 -14.81
C PRO A 246 -18.87 -7.98 -16.05
N CYS A 247 -19.72 -6.96 -15.94
CA CYS A 247 -20.03 -6.02 -17.02
C CYS A 247 -18.78 -5.25 -17.49
N ILE A 248 -17.98 -4.74 -16.55
CA ILE A 248 -16.77 -3.97 -16.85
C ILE A 248 -15.64 -4.90 -17.27
N HIS A 249 -15.49 -6.03 -16.58
CA HIS A 249 -14.45 -7.01 -16.86
C HIS A 249 -14.57 -7.58 -18.27
N HIS A 250 -15.78 -7.98 -18.68
CA HIS A 250 -16.02 -8.51 -20.02
C HIS A 250 -15.67 -7.49 -21.11
N ARG A 251 -16.03 -6.22 -20.90
CA ARG A 251 -15.72 -5.13 -21.82
C ARG A 251 -14.22 -4.86 -21.93
N ILE A 252 -13.49 -4.85 -20.81
CA ILE A 252 -12.02 -4.71 -20.80
C ILE A 252 -11.36 -5.89 -21.52
N THR A 253 -11.83 -7.12 -21.29
CA THR A 253 -11.32 -8.32 -21.96
C THR A 253 -11.53 -8.25 -23.47
N ARG A 254 -12.71 -7.80 -23.92
CA ARG A 254 -12.96 -7.55 -25.36
C ARG A 254 -11.98 -6.54 -25.94
N ILE A 255 -11.77 -5.40 -25.26
CA ILE A 255 -10.82 -4.37 -25.72
C ILE A 255 -9.39 -4.93 -25.80
N ARG A 256 -8.96 -5.74 -24.82
CA ARG A 256 -7.65 -6.39 -24.82
C ARG A 256 -7.50 -7.42 -25.94
N ASN A 257 -8.59 -8.10 -26.30
CA ASN A 257 -8.68 -9.00 -27.44
C ASN A 257 -8.74 -8.28 -28.80
N GLY A 258 -8.73 -6.93 -28.82
CA GLY A 258 -8.68 -6.13 -30.05
C GLY A 258 -10.00 -5.50 -30.47
N TRP A 259 -11.04 -5.56 -29.63
CA TRP A 259 -12.31 -4.88 -29.91
C TRP A 259 -12.15 -3.35 -29.82
N GLU A 260 -12.62 -2.64 -30.84
CA GLU A 260 -12.68 -1.18 -30.87
C GLU A 260 -14.13 -0.70 -30.78
N LYS A 261 -14.36 0.41 -30.06
CA LYS A 261 -15.67 1.05 -30.03
C LYS A 261 -15.94 1.70 -31.40
N PRO A 262 -16.99 1.29 -32.14
CA PRO A 262 -17.35 1.92 -33.40
C PRO A 262 -17.69 3.41 -33.16
N GLY A 263 -17.09 4.30 -33.97
CA GLY A 263 -17.40 5.74 -33.98
C GLY A 263 -16.42 6.68 -33.26
N LYS A 264 -15.37 6.21 -32.57
CA LYS A 264 -14.36 7.11 -31.95
C LYS A 264 -13.11 7.41 -32.81
N ASN A 265 -12.93 6.70 -33.94
CA ASN A 265 -11.74 6.81 -34.81
C ASN A 265 -12.00 7.42 -36.21
N GLN A 266 -13.16 8.03 -36.48
CA GLN A 266 -13.40 8.69 -37.78
C GLN A 266 -12.61 10.01 -37.97
N GLY A 267 -11.79 10.44 -37.00
CA GLY A 267 -11.03 11.69 -37.08
C GLY A 267 -9.61 11.61 -37.67
N HIS A 268 -9.10 10.42 -38.04
CA HIS A 268 -7.70 10.32 -38.48
C HIS A 268 -7.44 9.31 -39.61
N HIS A 269 -8.41 9.14 -40.50
CA HIS A 269 -8.17 8.60 -41.84
C HIS A 269 -8.80 9.54 -42.85
N THR A 270 -8.17 10.70 -43.07
CA THR A 270 -8.32 11.39 -44.35
C THR A 270 -7.54 10.57 -45.36
N THR A 271 -8.18 9.55 -45.92
CA THR A 271 -7.76 8.97 -47.18
C THR A 271 -7.77 10.10 -48.20
N VAL A 272 -6.59 10.63 -48.51
CA VAL A 272 -6.37 11.39 -49.75
C VAL A 272 -6.57 10.41 -50.89
N SER A 273 -7.82 10.32 -51.34
CA SER A 273 -8.17 9.80 -52.65
C SER A 273 -7.57 10.79 -53.66
N LEU A 274 -6.34 10.54 -54.11
CA LEU A 274 -5.84 11.14 -55.33
C LEU A 274 -6.64 10.52 -56.48
N GLY A 275 -7.67 11.24 -56.93
CA GLY A 275 -8.47 10.86 -58.08
C GLY A 275 -7.57 10.73 -59.30
N LYS A 276 -7.70 9.59 -59.99
CA LYS A 276 -7.35 9.46 -61.40
C LYS A 276 -8.06 10.58 -62.17
N ALA A 277 -7.30 11.49 -62.77
CA ALA A 277 -7.74 12.29 -63.88
C ALA A 277 -6.90 11.90 -65.11
N THR A 278 -7.57 11.23 -66.03
CA THR A 278 -7.15 10.97 -67.42
C THR A 278 -7.36 12.20 -68.30
N SER A 279 -6.60 12.25 -69.41
CA SER A 279 -6.62 13.19 -70.56
C SER A 279 -6.12 14.61 -70.27
N LEU A 280 -5.13 15.17 -70.98
CA LEU A 280 -4.75 15.07 -72.40
C LEU A 280 -3.27 14.72 -72.59
#